data_AF-A0AAX4KK92-F1
#
_entry.id   AF-A0AAX4KK92-F1
#
_cell.length_a   1.000
_cell.length_b   1.000
_cell.length_c   1.000
_cell.angle_alpha   90.00
_cell.angle_beta   90.00
_cell.angle_gamma   90.00
#
_symmetry.space_group_name_H-M   'P 1'
#
loop_
_entity.id
_entity.type
_entity.pdbx_description
1 polymer ?
#
loop_
_entity_poly.entity_id
_entity_poly.type
_entity_poly.pdbx_seq_one_letter_code
_entity_poly.pdbx_strand_id
1 'polypeptide(L)'
;MTRPKFKQSPPPASSSSPEGYCQSCGRLLPRENKTDPTPRKYCSSTCRSHSKSTYLKDIRSQLTKGYHRLLNDGPTGQVILCSEVEKIIFVPTTHNTNKVEGIQTSTLSPTEQREESRRAARRLVALGFPSQGIAEEGREVEAIQNGKSVETSFAKGEWGIRWKY
;
A
#
# COMPACT_ATOMS: atom_id res chain seq x y z
N MET A 1 -37.57 9.64 18.60
CA MET A 1 -37.11 8.24 18.77
C MET A 1 -35.75 8.10 18.10
N THR A 2 -34.67 8.02 18.87
CA THR A 2 -33.29 8.05 18.34
C THR A 2 -32.72 6.64 18.28
N ARG A 3 -32.33 6.19 17.08
CA ARG A 3 -31.73 4.87 16.82
C ARG A 3 -30.35 4.76 17.51
N PRO A 4 -30.10 3.79 18.41
CA PRO A 4 -28.79 3.66 19.03
C PRO A 4 -27.75 3.18 18.00
N LYS A 5 -26.61 3.89 17.93
CA LYS A 5 -25.44 3.49 17.13
C LYS A 5 -24.67 2.41 17.89
N PHE A 6 -24.74 1.16 17.43
CA PHE A 6 -23.87 0.10 17.90
C PHE A 6 -22.43 0.38 17.48
N LYS A 7 -21.50 0.42 18.45
CA LYS A 7 -20.06 0.38 18.21
C LYS A 7 -19.72 -1.04 17.74
N GLN A 8 -19.54 -1.23 16.43
CA GLN A 8 -18.95 -2.47 15.92
C GLN A 8 -17.45 -2.44 16.22
N SER A 9 -16.97 -3.42 16.98
CA SER A 9 -15.55 -3.72 17.10
C SER A 9 -14.98 -4.07 15.71
N PRO A 10 -13.75 -3.66 15.37
CA PRO A 10 -13.15 -4.03 14.10
C PRO A 10 -13.04 -5.56 14.02
N PRO A 11 -13.34 -6.16 12.85
CA PRO A 11 -13.24 -7.60 12.67
C PRO A 11 -11.77 -8.05 12.79
N PRO A 12 -11.50 -9.28 13.26
CA PRO A 12 -10.15 -9.82 13.30
C PRO A 12 -9.58 -9.91 11.88
N ALA A 13 -8.32 -9.51 11.73
CA ALA A 13 -7.57 -9.58 10.47
C ALA A 13 -7.52 -11.05 10.00
N SER A 14 -8.41 -11.40 9.07
CA SER A 14 -8.45 -12.74 8.49
C SER A 14 -7.39 -12.82 7.40
N SER A 15 -6.47 -13.76 7.60
CA SER A 15 -5.31 -14.05 6.79
C SER A 15 -5.66 -14.51 5.37
N SER A 16 -4.86 -14.03 4.42
CA SER A 16 -4.34 -14.75 3.25
C SER A 16 -5.29 -15.26 2.16
N SER A 17 -6.25 -14.43 1.72
CA SER A 17 -6.82 -14.59 0.37
C SER A 17 -6.91 -13.22 -0.31
N PRO A 18 -6.47 -13.04 -1.58
CA PRO A 18 -6.58 -11.76 -2.30
C PRO A 18 -8.04 -11.33 -2.54
N GLU A 19 -8.98 -12.21 -2.19
CA GLU A 19 -10.42 -12.00 -2.19
C GLU A 19 -10.79 -10.95 -1.14
N GLY A 20 -11.26 -9.81 -1.63
CA GLY A 20 -11.74 -8.73 -0.76
C GLY A 20 -10.86 -7.49 -0.72
N TYR A 21 -9.78 -7.39 -1.49
CA TYR A 21 -9.01 -6.15 -1.62
C TYR A 21 -8.97 -5.61 -3.06
N CYS A 22 -8.95 -4.29 -3.18
CA CYS A 22 -8.83 -3.61 -4.46
C CYS A 22 -7.42 -3.81 -5.02
N GLN A 23 -7.32 -4.40 -6.21
CA GLN A 23 -6.05 -4.70 -6.86
C GLN A 23 -5.25 -3.44 -7.26
N SER A 24 -5.89 -2.26 -7.32
CA SER A 24 -5.22 -1.00 -7.64
C SER A 24 -4.71 -0.25 -6.41
N CYS A 25 -5.51 -0.14 -5.35
CA CYS A 25 -5.21 0.74 -4.21
C CYS A 25 -5.05 0.00 -2.87
N GLY A 26 -5.28 -1.32 -2.84
CA GLY A 26 -5.18 -2.18 -1.67
C GLY A 26 -6.24 -1.93 -0.59
N ARG A 27 -7.32 -1.19 -0.89
CA ARG A 27 -8.43 -1.01 0.05
C ARG A 27 -9.33 -2.24 0.11
N LEU A 28 -9.84 -2.53 1.30
CA LEU A 28 -10.87 -3.53 1.53
C LEU A 28 -12.11 -3.19 0.69
N LEU A 29 -12.58 -4.18 -0.07
CA LEU A 29 -13.77 -4.09 -0.88
C LEU A 29 -15.00 -4.40 -0.03
N PRO A 30 -16.13 -3.74 -0.30
CA PRO A 30 -17.39 -4.10 0.34
C PRO A 30 -17.74 -5.55 0.03
N ARG A 31 -18.44 -6.20 0.97
CA ARG A 31 -18.87 -7.59 0.84
C ARG A 31 -19.59 -7.81 -0.49
N GLU A 32 -19.35 -8.98 -1.06
CA GLU A 32 -19.90 -9.40 -2.33
C GLU A 32 -21.42 -9.33 -2.31
N ASN A 33 -21.99 -8.76 -3.37
CA ASN A 33 -23.42 -8.64 -3.51
C ASN A 33 -23.93 -10.00 -4.00
N LYS A 34 -24.85 -10.64 -3.25
CA LYS A 34 -25.39 -11.96 -3.60
C LYS A 34 -26.04 -12.04 -4.98
N THR A 35 -26.37 -10.89 -5.57
CA THR A 35 -27.05 -10.76 -6.87
C THR A 35 -26.09 -10.75 -8.07
N ASP A 36 -24.80 -10.46 -7.87
CA ASP A 36 -23.79 -10.47 -8.94
C ASP A 36 -22.62 -11.36 -8.51
N PRO A 37 -22.49 -12.57 -9.08
CA PRO A 37 -21.45 -13.52 -8.70
C PRO A 37 -20.06 -13.11 -9.19
N THR A 38 -19.91 -12.01 -9.94
CA THR A 38 -18.61 -11.58 -10.44
C THR A 38 -17.78 -10.94 -9.32
N PRO A 39 -16.60 -11.51 -8.97
CA PRO A 39 -15.78 -10.96 -7.90
C PRO A 39 -15.28 -9.57 -8.30
N ARG A 40 -15.60 -8.57 -7.47
CA ARG A 40 -15.16 -7.20 -7.69
C ARG A 40 -13.64 -7.12 -7.47
N LYS A 41 -12.91 -6.63 -8.47
CA LYS A 41 -11.44 -6.45 -8.39
C LYS A 41 -11.01 -5.04 -7.96
N TYR A 42 -11.89 -4.04 -8.15
CA TYR A 42 -11.57 -2.63 -7.94
C TYR A 42 -12.67 -1.94 -7.15
N CYS A 43 -12.28 -1.01 -6.28
CA CYS A 43 -13.23 -0.26 -5.45
C CYS A 43 -13.91 0.89 -6.20
N SER A 44 -13.40 1.31 -7.36
CA SER A 44 -13.96 2.39 -8.18
C SER A 44 -13.53 2.30 -9.65
N SER A 45 -14.25 3.02 -10.53
CA SER A 45 -13.86 3.21 -11.94
C SER A 45 -12.47 3.85 -12.05
N THR A 46 -12.17 4.84 -11.21
CA THR A 46 -10.85 5.47 -11.12
C THR A 46 -9.75 4.47 -10.79
N CYS A 47 -9.97 3.53 -9.86
CA CYS A 47 -9.01 2.46 -9.56
C CYS A 47 -8.84 1.50 -10.74
N ARG A 48 -9.92 1.19 -11.46
CA ARG A 48 -9.88 0.36 -12.66
C ARG A 48 -9.10 1.01 -13.81
N SER A 49 -9.16 2.33 -13.95
CA SER A 49 -8.35 3.06 -14.93
C SER A 49 -6.89 3.17 -14.48
N HIS A 50 -6.67 3.51 -13.21
CA HIS A 50 -5.33 3.61 -12.64
C HIS A 50 -4.55 2.29 -12.65
N SER A 51 -5.20 1.13 -12.58
CA SER A 51 -4.50 -0.15 -12.68
C SER A 51 -3.86 -0.37 -14.04
N LYS A 52 -4.37 0.28 -15.09
CA LYS A 52 -3.88 0.17 -16.46
C LYS A 52 -2.87 1.26 -16.86
N SER A 53 -2.66 2.26 -16.01
CA SER A 53 -1.72 3.36 -16.31
C SER A 53 -0.29 2.85 -16.30
N THR A 54 0.39 2.96 -17.45
CA THR A 54 1.82 2.61 -17.60
C THR A 54 2.69 3.51 -16.73
N TYR A 55 2.41 4.82 -16.70
CA TYR A 55 3.14 5.78 -15.88
C TYR A 55 3.13 5.43 -14.39
N LEU A 56 1.96 5.12 -13.83
CA LEU A 56 1.87 4.72 -12.42
C LEU A 56 2.46 3.33 -12.18
N LYS A 57 2.57 2.47 -13.19
CA LYS A 57 3.17 1.14 -13.02
C LYS A 57 4.64 1.25 -12.59
N ASP A 58 5.38 2.17 -13.19
CA ASP A 58 6.79 2.38 -12.85
C ASP A 58 6.96 2.96 -11.45
N ILE A 59 6.15 3.97 -11.10
CA ILE A 59 6.11 4.55 -9.75
C ILE A 59 5.78 3.48 -8.70
N ARG A 60 4.79 2.63 -8.96
CA ARG A 60 4.42 1.54 -8.05
C ARG A 60 5.56 0.54 -7.88
N SER A 61 6.24 0.17 -8.97
CA SER A 61 7.40 -0.72 -8.92
C SER A 61 8.53 -0.12 -8.07
N GLN A 62 8.82 1.17 -8.24
CA GLN A 62 9.82 1.89 -7.44
C GLN A 62 9.46 1.94 -5.95
N LEU A 63 8.21 2.27 -5.63
CA LEU A 63 7.72 2.28 -4.25
C LEU A 63 7.81 0.88 -3.61
N THR A 64 7.36 -0.17 -4.32
CA THR A 64 7.46 -1.57 -3.85
C THR A 64 8.91 -1.94 -3.53
N LYS A 65 9.85 -1.62 -4.43
CA LYS A 65 11.29 -1.86 -4.20
C LYS A 65 11.84 -1.03 -3.04
N GLY A 66 11.38 0.21 -2.90
CA GLY A 66 11.74 1.09 -1.80
C GLY A 66 11.35 0.51 -0.43
N TYR A 67 10.10 0.04 -0.30
CA TYR A 67 9.66 -0.67 0.91
C TYR A 67 10.48 -1.93 1.16
N HIS A 68 10.66 -2.77 0.14
CA HIS A 68 11.40 -4.03 0.28
C HIS A 68 12.83 -3.81 0.77
N ARG A 69 13.53 -2.82 0.20
CA ARG A 69 14.88 -2.45 0.60
C ARG A 69 14.92 -2.00 2.06
N LEU A 70 14.11 -1.02 2.43
CA LEU A 70 14.13 -0.46 3.79
C LEU A 70 13.76 -1.49 4.87
N LEU A 71 12.81 -2.37 4.55
CA LEU A 71 12.42 -3.44 5.46
C LEU A 71 13.54 -4.48 5.66
N ASN A 72 14.41 -4.69 4.66
CA ASN A 72 15.54 -5.62 4.75
C ASN A 72 16.79 -5.00 5.37
N ASP A 73 17.05 -3.72 5.08
CA ASP A 73 18.19 -2.99 5.62
C ASP A 73 17.98 -2.62 7.11
N GLY A 74 16.72 -2.56 7.55
CA GLY A 74 16.31 -2.17 8.90
C GLY A 74 16.41 -3.28 9.96
N PRO A 75 16.55 -2.94 11.26
CA PRO A 75 16.42 -3.91 12.34
C PRO A 75 15.04 -4.58 12.37
N THR A 76 14.99 -5.82 12.88
CA THR A 76 13.76 -6.57 13.06
C THR A 76 12.73 -5.78 13.86
N GLY A 77 11.51 -5.69 13.32
CA GLY A 77 10.41 -4.96 13.95
C GLY A 77 10.39 -3.45 13.66
N GLN A 78 11.34 -2.91 12.90
CA GLN A 78 11.29 -1.53 12.43
C GLN A 78 10.04 -1.29 11.58
N VAL A 79 9.36 -0.17 11.85
CA VAL A 79 8.24 0.31 11.05
C VAL A 79 8.78 1.26 10.00
N ILE A 80 8.53 0.96 8.73
CA ILE A 80 8.85 1.81 7.59
C ILE A 80 7.63 2.67 7.28
N LEU A 81 7.78 3.98 7.47
CA LEU A 81 6.69 4.93 7.32
C LEU A 81 6.38 5.20 5.85
N CYS A 82 5.11 5.44 5.53
CA CYS A 82 4.73 5.77 4.14
C CYS A 82 5.44 7.04 3.65
N SER A 83 5.66 7.99 4.57
CA SER A 83 6.33 9.26 4.30
C SER A 83 7.84 9.13 4.06
N GLU A 84 8.48 8.07 4.59
CA GLU A 84 9.91 7.81 4.37
C GLU A 84 10.13 7.32 2.93
N VAL A 85 9.34 6.36 2.49
CA VAL A 85 9.42 5.84 1.11
C VAL A 85 9.04 6.90 0.09
N GLU A 86 8.03 7.73 0.39
CA GLU A 86 7.66 8.88 -0.43
C GLU A 86 8.87 9.79 -0.67
N LYS A 87 9.62 10.16 0.37
CA LYS A 87 10.78 11.04 0.25
C LYS A 87 11.88 10.43 -0.60
N ILE A 88 12.18 9.15 -0.40
CA ILE A 88 13.27 8.47 -1.13
C ILE A 88 12.96 8.37 -2.63
N ILE A 89 11.69 8.16 -3.00
CA ILE A 89 11.30 7.96 -4.39
C ILE A 89 11.02 9.29 -5.12
N PHE A 90 10.42 10.27 -4.45
CA PHE A 90 9.96 11.49 -5.10
C PHE A 90 10.80 12.74 -4.83
N VAL A 91 11.65 12.75 -3.80
CA VAL A 91 12.54 13.90 -3.54
C VAL A 91 13.88 13.65 -4.24
N PRO A 92 14.33 14.57 -5.10
CA PRO A 92 15.66 14.45 -5.69
C PRO A 92 16.71 14.65 -4.60
N THR A 93 17.36 13.57 -4.18
CA THR A 93 18.51 13.64 -3.27
C THR A 93 19.64 14.38 -3.99
N THR A 94 19.92 15.61 -3.55
CA THR A 94 21.05 16.42 -4.00
C THR A 94 22.34 15.90 -3.39
N HIS A 95 22.79 14.70 -3.78
CA HIS A 95 24.16 14.26 -3.49
C HIS A 95 24.80 13.65 -4.74
N ASN A 96 25.68 14.45 -5.34
CA ASN A 96 26.80 14.10 -6.22
C ASN A 96 27.47 12.79 -5.70
N THR A 97 27.73 11.71 -6.44
CA THR A 97 28.40 11.56 -7.74
C THR A 97 28.02 10.21 -8.40
N ASN A 98 28.06 10.18 -9.74
CA ASN A 98 27.98 9.02 -10.65
C ASN A 98 26.60 8.38 -10.94
N LYS A 99 25.92 8.99 -11.93
CA LYS A 99 25.16 8.40 -13.05
C LYS A 99 24.29 7.15 -12.77
N VAL A 100 22.97 7.35 -12.70
CA VAL A 100 21.99 6.48 -13.39
C VAL A 100 20.88 7.37 -13.96
N GLU A 101 20.45 7.01 -15.16
CA GLU A 101 19.67 7.78 -16.12
C GLU A 101 18.32 8.27 -15.58
N GLY A 102 17.91 9.44 -16.07
CA GLY A 102 16.78 10.23 -15.60
C GLY A 102 15.48 9.44 -15.48
N ILE A 103 15.11 9.15 -14.23
CA ILE A 103 13.73 8.86 -13.88
C ILE A 103 13.04 10.22 -13.76
N GLN A 104 12.06 10.42 -14.63
CA GLN A 104 11.24 11.62 -14.73
C GLN A 104 10.73 12.03 -13.35
N THR A 105 11.26 13.15 -12.85
CA THR A 105 10.78 13.82 -11.66
C THR A 105 9.26 13.98 -11.78
N SER A 106 8.56 13.37 -10.84
CA SER A 106 7.14 13.10 -10.86
C SER A 106 6.28 14.34 -11.12
N THR A 107 5.50 14.31 -12.20
CA THR A 107 4.39 15.25 -12.49
C THR A 107 3.25 15.15 -11.48
N LEU A 108 3.30 14.18 -10.55
CA LEU A 108 2.34 14.01 -9.47
C LEU A 108 2.46 15.15 -8.47
N SER A 109 1.32 15.69 -8.06
CA SER A 109 1.25 16.61 -6.93
C SER A 109 1.74 15.92 -5.63
N PRO A 110 2.22 16.68 -4.62
CA PRO A 110 2.65 16.10 -3.34
C PRO A 110 1.57 15.22 -2.68
N THR A 111 0.29 15.57 -2.87
CA THR A 111 -0.84 14.77 -2.37
C THR A 111 -0.94 13.42 -3.06
N GLU A 112 -0.72 13.38 -4.37
CA GLU A 112 -0.73 12.13 -5.14
C GLU A 112 0.49 11.26 -4.86
N GLN A 113 1.66 11.86 -4.69
CA GLN A 113 2.88 11.15 -4.27
C GLN A 113 2.67 10.42 -2.95
N ARG A 114 2.14 11.13 -1.95
CA ARG A 114 1.77 10.57 -0.65
C ARG A 114 0.74 9.45 -0.76
N GLU A 115 -0.29 9.64 -1.59
CA GLU A 115 -1.32 8.64 -1.78
C GLU A 115 -0.81 7.41 -2.54
N GLU A 116 0.07 7.55 -3.54
CA GLU A 116 0.68 6.41 -4.22
C GLU A 116 1.61 5.61 -3.29
N SER A 117 2.38 6.28 -2.42
CA SER A 117 3.16 5.62 -1.38
C SER A 117 2.25 4.79 -0.45
N ARG A 118 1.14 5.37 0.02
CA ARG A 118 0.15 4.67 0.84
C ARG A 118 -0.53 3.53 0.10
N ARG A 119 -0.81 3.67 -1.20
CA ARG A 119 -1.37 2.58 -2.03
C ARG A 119 -0.38 1.43 -2.17
N ALA A 120 0.92 1.72 -2.30
CA ALA A 120 1.95 0.69 -2.31
C ALA A 120 1.98 -0.08 -0.99
N ALA A 121 2.06 0.62 0.16
CA ALA A 121 1.97 -0.03 1.47
C ALA A 121 0.70 -0.88 1.64
N ARG A 122 -0.47 -0.35 1.24
CA ARG A 122 -1.73 -1.09 1.25
C ARG A 122 -1.67 -2.38 0.45
N ARG A 123 -1.17 -2.32 -0.79
CA ARG A 123 -1.05 -3.51 -1.64
C ARG A 123 -0.07 -4.53 -1.06
N LEU A 124 1.03 -4.08 -0.44
CA LEU A 124 1.99 -4.99 0.20
C LEU A 124 1.36 -5.74 1.37
N VAL A 125 0.59 -5.07 2.23
CA VAL A 125 -0.11 -5.70 3.35
C VAL A 125 -1.23 -6.62 2.87
N ALA A 126 -2.03 -6.17 1.90
CA ALA A 126 -3.21 -6.91 1.44
C ALA A 126 -2.90 -8.08 0.49
N LEU A 127 -1.87 -7.93 -0.35
CA LEU A 127 -1.60 -8.81 -1.48
C LEU A 127 -0.18 -9.42 -1.45
N GLY A 128 0.68 -8.99 -0.53
CA GLY A 128 2.07 -9.44 -0.42
C GLY A 128 3.00 -8.91 -1.52
N PHE A 129 4.30 -9.04 -1.30
CA PHE A 129 5.34 -8.71 -2.26
C PHE A 129 5.32 -9.52 -3.57
N PRO A 130 4.97 -10.82 -3.59
CA PRO A 130 4.99 -11.61 -4.82
C PRO A 130 4.02 -11.08 -5.87
N SER A 131 2.83 -10.63 -5.45
CA SER A 131 1.84 -10.01 -6.34
C SER A 131 2.26 -8.64 -6.89
N GLN A 132 3.25 -8.00 -6.26
CA GLN A 132 3.75 -6.68 -6.63
C GLN A 132 5.07 -6.73 -7.42
N GLY A 133 5.52 -7.93 -7.82
CA GLY A 133 6.69 -8.12 -8.68
C GLY A 133 7.99 -8.50 -7.96
N ILE A 134 7.93 -8.82 -6.65
CA ILE A 134 9.07 -9.38 -5.90
C ILE A 134 8.70 -10.82 -5.50
N ALA A 135 8.84 -11.75 -6.45
CA ALA A 135 8.34 -13.12 -6.34
C ALA A 135 8.98 -13.93 -5.20
N GLU A 136 10.26 -13.68 -4.91
CA GLU A 136 11.03 -14.41 -3.89
C GLU A 136 10.68 -14.01 -2.45
N GLU A 137 9.98 -12.89 -2.26
CA GLU A 137 9.69 -12.39 -0.91
C GLU A 137 8.34 -12.91 -0.40
N GLY A 138 8.38 -14.07 0.25
CA GLY A 138 7.20 -14.71 0.84
C GLY A 138 6.79 -14.16 2.21
N ARG A 139 7.59 -13.28 2.85
CA ARG A 139 7.26 -12.74 4.17
C ARG A 139 6.08 -11.78 4.10
N GLU A 140 5.18 -11.92 5.07
CA GLU A 140 4.04 -11.03 5.23
C GLU A 140 4.45 -9.73 5.94
N VAL A 141 3.77 -8.64 5.60
CA VAL A 141 3.89 -7.36 6.30
C VAL A 141 2.57 -6.98 6.93
N GLU A 142 2.65 -6.31 8.08
CA GLU A 142 1.49 -5.73 8.75
C GLU A 142 1.61 -4.20 8.80
N ALA A 143 0.46 -3.51 8.81
CA ALA A 143 0.43 -2.07 8.94
C ALA A 143 0.38 -1.63 10.40
N ILE A 144 1.24 -0.67 10.74
CA ILE A 144 1.38 -0.15 12.10
C ILE A 144 1.01 1.33 12.14
N GLN A 145 0.17 1.68 13.11
CA GLN A 145 -0.16 3.05 13.45
C GLN A 145 -0.14 3.21 14.97
N ASN A 146 0.59 4.21 15.47
CA ASN A 146 0.72 4.49 16.90
C ASN A 146 1.12 3.24 17.72
N GLY A 147 2.07 2.47 17.20
CA GLY A 147 2.57 1.23 17.82
C GLY A 147 1.60 0.03 17.78
N LYS A 148 0.45 0.15 17.11
CA LYS A 148 -0.57 -0.90 17.02
C LYS A 148 -0.76 -1.38 15.59
N SER A 149 -1.02 -2.67 15.44
CA SER A 149 -1.46 -3.25 14.16
C SER A 149 -2.82 -2.67 13.77
N VAL A 150 -2.96 -2.23 12.53
CA VAL A 150 -4.19 -1.61 12.00
C VAL A 150 -4.54 -2.15 10.62
N GLU A 151 -5.84 -2.21 10.34
CA GLU A 151 -6.33 -2.45 8.99
C GLU A 151 -6.08 -1.20 8.13
N THR A 152 -5.34 -1.38 7.04
CA THR A 152 -4.85 -0.29 6.19
C THR A 152 -5.94 0.58 5.58
N SER A 153 -7.14 0.01 5.39
CA SER A 153 -8.30 0.73 4.84
C SER A 153 -8.86 1.76 5.82
N PHE A 154 -8.58 1.59 7.11
CA PHE A 154 -9.04 2.47 8.20
C PHE A 154 -7.91 3.34 8.78
N ALA A 155 -6.65 3.09 8.41
CA ALA A 155 -5.51 3.89 8.83
C ALA A 155 -5.66 5.36 8.39
N LYS A 156 -5.33 6.29 9.30
CA LYS A 156 -5.43 7.75 9.08
C LYS A 156 -4.12 8.44 9.43
N GLY A 157 -3.78 9.54 8.77
CA GLY A 157 -2.58 10.29 9.13
C GLY A 157 -1.28 9.53 8.78
N GLU A 158 -0.34 9.52 9.71
CA GLU A 158 0.97 8.87 9.60
C GLU A 158 0.86 7.40 10.03
N TRP A 159 1.39 6.50 9.21
CA TRP A 159 1.41 5.05 9.43
C TRP A 159 2.43 4.40 8.49
N GLY A 160 2.85 3.20 8.83
CA GLY A 160 3.85 2.45 8.09
C GLY A 160 3.58 0.96 8.06
N ILE A 161 4.53 0.20 7.52
CA ILE A 161 4.49 -1.26 7.50
C ILE A 161 5.76 -1.83 8.12
N ARG A 162 5.67 -3.04 8.65
CA ARG A 162 6.83 -3.83 9.11
C ARG A 162 6.65 -5.29 8.76
N TRP A 163 7.74 -6.06 8.84
CA TRP A 163 7.64 -7.52 8.82
C TRP A 163 6.77 -8.03 9.95
N LYS A 164 5.87 -8.95 9.62
CA LYS A 164 5.12 -9.72 10.60
C LYS A 164 6.02 -10.82 11.19
N TYR A 165 5.94 -11.00 12.49
CA TYR A 165 6.71 -11.99 13.26
C TYR A 165 5.82 -13.13 13.76
#